data_AF-A0A845XS80-F1
#
_entry.id   AF-A0A845XS80-F1
#
_cell.length_a   1.000
_cell.length_b   1.000
_cell.length_c   1.000
_cell.angle_alpha   90.00
_cell.angle_beta   90.00
_cell.angle_gamma   90.00
#
_symmetry.space_group_name_H-M   'P 1'
#
loop_
_entity.id
_entity.type
_entity.pdbx_description
1 polymer ?
#
loop_
_entity_poly.entity_id
_entity_poly.type
_entity_poly.pdbx_seq_one_letter_code
_entity_poly.pdbx_strand_id
1 'polypeptide(L)'
;MSITSLKTLFLAWQDHESRSWNPVGRLTFDGKIYTFVYIEGAKEAQKKFGFEPLMSFPEWDKTYRSTELFAFFANRVMSPSRPDYRRHLDRLNLSAQSFDLMEFLGRSEGNRQTDNFQVFPYPNRDSDGKYHLCFLVHGLRHLPESSMDRIKQLQVGDPLWLCHEFHNSYDNKALVLTTEDHYHLGYCPRYLSQDILDILRHDPGLVEVKVAKVNCKHSAI
;
A
#
# COMPACT_ATOMS: atom_id res chain seq x y z
N MET A 1 -20.16 5.96 -22.76
CA MET A 1 -19.78 6.84 -21.63
C MET A 1 -19.19 5.95 -20.55
N SER A 2 -17.88 6.03 -20.32
CA SER A 2 -17.24 5.22 -19.27
C SER A 2 -17.67 5.80 -17.92
N ILE A 3 -18.37 5.01 -17.10
CA ILE A 3 -18.66 5.37 -15.71
C ILE A 3 -17.30 5.47 -15.03
N THR A 4 -16.86 6.69 -14.72
CA THR A 4 -15.59 6.89 -14.02
C THR A 4 -15.83 6.42 -12.58
N SER A 5 -15.35 5.22 -12.27
CA SER A 5 -15.49 4.63 -10.94
C SER A 5 -14.75 5.51 -9.93
N LEU A 6 -15.38 5.77 -8.78
CA LEU A 6 -14.79 6.52 -7.68
C LEU A 6 -13.54 5.80 -7.18
N LYS A 7 -12.38 6.41 -7.37
CA LYS A 7 -11.11 5.89 -6.85
C LYS A 7 -10.92 6.36 -5.41
N THR A 8 -10.49 5.46 -4.54
CA THR A 8 -10.30 5.76 -3.12
C THR A 8 -8.93 5.29 -2.65
N LEU A 9 -8.23 6.19 -1.96
CA LEU A 9 -6.99 5.94 -1.26
C LEU A 9 -7.17 6.36 0.20
N PHE A 10 -6.57 5.60 1.11
CA PHE A 10 -6.46 5.96 2.52
C PHE A 10 -5.06 6.48 2.81
N LEU A 11 -4.98 7.47 3.68
CA LEU A 11 -3.75 8.00 4.24
C LEU A 11 -3.56 7.41 5.63
N ALA A 12 -2.49 6.66 5.84
CA ALA A 12 -2.04 6.25 7.16
C ALA A 12 -0.87 7.10 7.63
N TRP A 13 -0.88 7.40 8.93
CA TRP A 13 0.19 8.04 9.66
C TRP A 13 0.84 7.04 10.61
N GLN A 14 2.16 7.00 10.65
CA GLN A 14 2.91 6.18 11.59
C GLN A 14 3.34 6.98 12.79
N ASP A 15 2.93 6.53 13.97
CA ASP A 15 3.41 7.10 15.22
C ASP A 15 4.93 6.87 15.38
N HIS A 16 5.63 7.88 15.89
CA HIS A 16 7.09 7.84 16.02
C HIS A 16 7.55 6.87 17.11
N GLU A 17 6.82 6.79 18.23
CA GLU A 17 7.21 5.98 19.39
C GLU A 17 6.79 4.52 19.23
N SER A 18 5.48 4.28 19.12
CA SER A 18 4.91 2.92 19.01
C SER A 18 5.13 2.28 17.65
N ARG A 19 5.48 3.06 16.63
CA ARG A 19 5.60 2.61 15.23
C ARG A 19 4.29 2.06 14.65
N SER A 20 3.17 2.31 15.31
CA SER A 20 1.83 1.90 14.88
C SER A 20 1.36 2.71 13.67
N TRP A 21 0.72 2.04 12.71
CA TRP A 21 0.09 2.69 11.57
C TRP A 21 -1.36 3.00 11.88
N ASN A 22 -1.77 4.24 11.66
CA ASN A 22 -3.10 4.74 11.97
C ASN A 22 -3.72 5.34 10.69
N PRO A 23 -4.79 4.77 10.13
CA PRO A 23 -5.54 5.40 9.06
C PRO A 23 -6.16 6.73 9.56
N VAL A 24 -5.75 7.84 8.95
CA VAL A 24 -6.15 9.20 9.40
C VAL A 24 -6.97 9.96 8.35
N GLY A 25 -6.85 9.61 7.07
CA GLY A 25 -7.57 10.34 6.03
C GLY A 25 -7.98 9.48 4.85
N ARG A 26 -8.87 10.03 4.04
CA ARG A 26 -9.34 9.42 2.80
C ARG A 26 -9.27 10.43 1.67
N LEU A 27 -8.56 10.08 0.61
CA LEU A 27 -8.53 10.79 -0.66
C LEU A 27 -9.39 10.04 -1.68
N THR A 28 -10.36 10.73 -2.29
CA THR A 28 -11.17 10.16 -3.36
C THR A 28 -11.06 10.98 -4.64
N PHE A 29 -11.23 10.33 -5.79
CA PHE A 29 -11.30 10.99 -7.09
C PHE A 29 -12.45 10.41 -7.93
N ASP A 30 -13.39 11.26 -8.33
CA ASP A 30 -14.59 10.88 -9.10
C ASP A 30 -14.40 10.99 -10.62
N GLY A 31 -13.17 11.23 -11.07
CA GLY A 31 -12.84 11.54 -12.47
C GLY A 31 -12.68 13.02 -12.77
N LYS A 32 -13.10 13.90 -11.85
CA LYS A 32 -13.01 15.36 -11.99
C LYS A 32 -12.49 16.07 -10.75
N ILE A 33 -12.94 15.65 -9.57
CA ILE A 33 -12.68 16.33 -8.30
C ILE A 33 -11.97 15.37 -7.33
N TYR A 34 -10.82 15.81 -6.84
CA TYR A 34 -10.17 15.24 -5.67
C TYR A 34 -10.87 15.73 -4.41
N THR A 35 -11.20 14.81 -3.52
CA THR A 35 -11.79 15.12 -2.21
C THR A 35 -10.95 14.49 -1.11
N PHE A 36 -10.51 15.28 -0.13
CA PHE A 36 -9.84 14.80 1.07
C PHE A 36 -10.68 15.08 2.32
N VAL A 37 -10.79 14.09 3.19
CA VAL A 37 -11.41 14.18 4.52
C VAL A 37 -10.55 13.45 5.53
N TYR A 38 -10.53 13.93 6.78
CA TYR A 38 -10.12 13.09 7.90
C TYR A 38 -11.19 12.04 8.18
N ILE A 39 -10.77 10.88 8.66
CA ILE A 39 -11.66 9.80 9.12
C ILE A 39 -11.55 9.66 10.65
N GLU A 40 -12.43 8.86 11.26
CA GLU A 40 -12.46 8.68 12.71
C GLU A 40 -11.11 8.23 13.30
N GLY A 41 -10.36 7.42 12.54
CA GLY A 41 -9.01 7.00 12.93
C GLY A 41 -8.02 8.14 13.16
N ALA A 42 -8.24 9.34 12.60
CA ALA A 42 -7.46 10.52 12.95
C ALA A 42 -7.72 11.02 14.38
N LYS A 43 -9.00 11.03 14.80
CA LYS A 43 -9.39 11.40 16.16
C LYS A 43 -8.88 10.38 17.17
N GLU A 44 -8.86 9.09 16.80
CA GLU A 44 -8.23 8.06 17.61
C GLU A 44 -6.71 8.23 17.72
N ALA A 45 -6.03 8.48 16.60
CA ALA A 45 -4.59 8.72 16.56
C ALA A 45 -4.21 9.97 17.37
N GLN A 46 -5.03 11.04 17.33
CA GLN A 46 -4.84 12.22 18.16
C GLN A 46 -4.90 11.86 19.65
N LYS A 47 -5.94 11.15 20.08
CA LYS A 47 -6.15 10.78 21.49
C LYS A 47 -5.06 9.85 22.01
N LYS A 48 -4.59 8.90 21.20
CA LYS A 48 -3.63 7.87 21.61
C LYS A 48 -2.17 8.33 21.46
N PHE A 49 -1.86 9.09 20.42
CA PHE A 49 -0.49 9.35 19.97
C PHE A 49 -0.21 10.82 19.63
N GLY A 50 -1.17 11.73 19.84
CA GLY A 50 -0.97 13.16 19.60
C GLY A 50 -0.91 13.56 18.12
N PHE A 51 -1.50 12.78 17.21
CA PHE A 51 -1.63 13.18 15.80
C PHE A 51 -2.35 14.54 15.66
N GLU A 52 -1.80 15.44 14.85
CA GLU A 52 -2.35 16.77 14.57
C GLU A 52 -2.78 16.89 13.09
N PRO A 53 -3.67 17.85 12.75
CA PRO A 53 -4.00 18.14 11.37
C PRO A 53 -2.75 18.47 10.55
N LEU A 54 -2.71 17.97 9.33
CA LEU A 54 -1.72 18.32 8.34
C LEU A 54 -1.79 19.82 8.03
N MET A 55 -0.64 20.46 7.83
CA MET A 55 -0.59 21.89 7.46
C MET A 55 -1.40 22.21 6.19
N SER A 56 -1.47 21.28 5.23
CA SER A 56 -2.28 21.44 4.01
C SER A 56 -3.79 21.27 4.25
N PHE A 57 -4.17 20.71 5.40
CA PHE A 57 -5.54 20.37 5.77
C PHE A 57 -5.77 20.67 7.27
N PRO A 58 -5.78 21.95 7.68
CA PRO A 58 -5.73 22.34 9.10
C PRO A 58 -7.03 22.13 9.90
N GLU A 59 -8.14 21.80 9.25
CA GLU A 59 -9.47 21.70 9.88
C GLU A 59 -9.96 20.25 9.83
N TRP A 60 -10.26 19.66 10.99
CA TRP A 60 -10.64 18.26 11.13
C TRP A 60 -11.91 17.87 10.37
N ASP A 61 -12.97 18.65 10.52
CA ASP A 61 -14.31 18.31 10.01
C ASP A 61 -14.58 18.92 8.62
N LYS A 62 -13.55 19.49 7.97
CA LYS A 62 -13.66 20.09 6.64
C LYS A 62 -13.52 19.05 5.54
N THR A 63 -14.37 19.19 4.52
CA THR A 63 -14.22 18.47 3.25
C THR A 63 -13.42 19.33 2.28
N TYR A 64 -12.18 18.93 2.00
CA TYR A 64 -11.32 19.62 1.04
C TYR A 64 -11.61 19.12 -0.35
N ARG A 65 -11.82 20.03 -1.31
CA ARG A 65 -12.10 19.69 -2.72
C ARG A 65 -11.19 20.48 -3.65
N SER A 66 -10.74 19.84 -4.72
CA SER A 66 -9.89 20.46 -5.73
C SER A 66 -10.02 19.74 -7.07
N THR A 67 -9.93 20.47 -8.18
CA THR A 67 -9.79 19.88 -9.54
C THR A 67 -8.38 19.34 -9.79
N GLU A 68 -7.41 19.81 -9.01
CA GLU A 68 -6.01 19.37 -9.05
C GLU A 68 -5.68 18.53 -7.81
N LEU A 69 -4.74 17.60 -7.94
CA LEU A 69 -4.26 16.82 -6.81
C LEU A 69 -3.61 17.74 -5.77
N PHE A 70 -4.02 17.66 -4.50
CA PHE A 70 -3.47 18.50 -3.45
C PHE A 70 -1.94 18.35 -3.34
N ALA A 71 -1.25 19.46 -3.08
CA ALA A 71 0.22 19.52 -3.01
C ALA A 71 0.81 18.45 -2.07
N PHE A 72 0.15 18.16 -0.94
CA PHE A 72 0.54 17.08 -0.03
C PHE A 72 0.69 15.73 -0.76
N PHE A 73 -0.27 15.35 -1.60
CA PHE A 73 -0.22 14.11 -2.37
C PHE A 73 0.64 14.25 -3.64
N ALA A 74 0.61 15.39 -4.32
CA ALA A 74 1.42 15.63 -5.51
C ALA A 74 2.92 15.50 -5.23
N ASN A 75 3.39 15.93 -4.05
CA ASN A 75 4.78 15.78 -3.62
C ASN A 75 5.23 14.32 -3.39
N ARG A 76 4.31 13.35 -3.44
CA ARG A 76 4.57 11.90 -3.39
C ARG A 76 4.64 11.26 -4.78
N VAL A 77 4.33 12.03 -5.83
CA VAL A 77 4.36 11.55 -7.20
C VAL A 77 5.73 11.83 -7.80
N MET A 78 6.33 10.80 -8.42
CA MET A 78 7.62 10.96 -9.09
C MET A 78 7.47 11.87 -10.32
N SER A 79 8.36 12.84 -10.49
CA SER A 79 8.37 13.70 -11.68
C SER A 79 8.61 12.86 -12.96
N PRO A 80 7.80 13.04 -14.03
CA PRO A 80 8.03 12.42 -15.33
C PRO A 80 9.36 12.80 -15.98
N SER A 81 9.97 13.93 -15.58
CA SER A 81 11.27 14.39 -16.09
C SER A 81 12.47 13.58 -15.57
N ARG A 82 12.28 12.72 -14.56
CA ARG A 82 13.36 11.92 -14.02
C ARG A 82 13.82 10.86 -15.01
N PRO A 83 15.15 10.67 -15.21
CA PRO A 83 15.69 9.66 -16.12
C PRO A 83 15.20 8.23 -15.84
N ASP A 84 14.91 7.91 -14.57
CA ASP A 84 14.47 6.59 -14.12
C ASP A 84 12.94 6.44 -14.04
N TYR A 85 12.15 7.43 -14.47
CA TYR A 85 10.68 7.42 -14.33
C TYR A 85 10.02 6.17 -14.93
N ARG A 86 10.38 5.80 -16.16
CA ARG A 86 9.83 4.60 -16.81
C ARG A 86 10.16 3.31 -16.06
N ARG A 87 11.40 3.20 -15.56
CA ARG A 87 11.84 2.05 -14.76
C ARG A 87 11.09 2.01 -13.42
N HIS A 88 10.80 3.17 -12.85
CA HIS A 88 10.02 3.25 -11.62
C HIS A 88 8.57 2.80 -11.83
N LEU A 89 7.90 3.26 -12.89
CA LEU A 89 6.55 2.79 -13.25
C LEU A 89 6.52 1.28 -13.50
N ASP A 90 7.50 0.76 -14.25
CA ASP A 90 7.60 -0.67 -14.50
C ASP A 90 7.68 -1.45 -13.18
N ARG A 91 8.50 -1.01 -12.23
CA ARG A 91 8.63 -1.65 -10.90
C ARG A 91 7.33 -1.69 -10.09
N LEU A 92 6.44 -0.74 -10.34
CA LEU A 92 5.11 -0.67 -9.72
C LEU A 92 4.05 -1.46 -10.49
N ASN A 93 4.46 -2.14 -11.57
CA ASN A 93 3.59 -2.81 -12.52
C ASN A 93 2.57 -1.86 -13.16
N LEU A 94 3.01 -0.64 -13.48
CA LEU A 94 2.19 0.42 -14.08
C LEU A 94 2.59 0.67 -15.53
N SER A 95 1.59 0.92 -16.36
CA SER A 95 1.79 1.33 -17.75
C SER A 95 2.09 2.83 -17.85
N ALA A 96 3.15 3.18 -18.58
CA ALA A 96 3.45 4.58 -18.90
C ALA A 96 2.46 5.22 -19.89
N GLN A 97 1.68 4.40 -20.61
CA GLN A 97 0.73 4.87 -21.64
C GLN A 97 -0.61 5.31 -21.03
N SER A 98 -0.94 4.83 -19.83
CA SER A 98 -2.20 5.09 -19.13
C SER A 98 -1.92 5.49 -17.69
N PHE A 99 -1.13 6.55 -17.51
CA PHE A 99 -0.71 7.00 -16.18
C PHE A 99 -1.89 7.57 -15.41
N ASP A 100 -2.23 6.90 -14.31
CA ASP A 100 -3.24 7.34 -13.36
C ASP A 100 -2.59 7.69 -12.03
N LEU A 101 -2.79 8.92 -11.57
CA LEU A 101 -2.19 9.44 -10.34
C LEU A 101 -2.65 8.68 -9.09
N MET A 102 -3.92 8.30 -9.03
CA MET A 102 -4.46 7.56 -7.89
C MET A 102 -3.90 6.14 -7.86
N GLU A 103 -3.78 5.50 -9.02
CA GLU A 103 -3.16 4.18 -9.12
C GLU A 103 -1.67 4.23 -8.77
N PHE A 104 -0.95 5.24 -9.26
CA PHE A 104 0.45 5.44 -8.94
C PHE A 104 0.67 5.61 -7.43
N LEU A 105 -0.10 6.48 -6.78
CA LEU A 105 -0.01 6.69 -5.33
C LEU A 105 -0.32 5.41 -4.56
N GLY A 106 -1.32 4.64 -4.98
CA GLY A 106 -1.66 3.36 -4.35
C GLY A 106 -0.56 2.32 -4.50
N ARG A 107 0.02 2.16 -5.69
CA ARG A 107 1.09 1.16 -5.94
C ARG A 107 2.42 1.53 -5.30
N SER A 108 2.76 2.82 -5.29
CA SER A 108 4.00 3.34 -4.68
C SER A 108 3.89 3.51 -3.16
N GLU A 109 2.71 3.27 -2.61
CA GLU A 109 2.33 3.53 -1.22
C GLU A 109 2.54 5.00 -0.79
N GLY A 110 2.70 5.91 -1.75
CA GLY A 110 3.03 7.32 -1.51
C GLY A 110 4.26 7.53 -0.60
N ASN A 111 5.16 6.55 -0.54
CA ASN A 111 6.20 6.48 0.47
C ASN A 111 7.26 7.58 0.27
N ARG A 112 7.58 8.32 1.33
CA ARG A 112 8.68 9.29 1.37
C ARG A 112 9.55 9.03 2.58
N GLN A 113 10.86 9.21 2.42
CA GLN A 113 11.81 9.12 3.54
C GLN A 113 11.70 10.31 4.51
N THR A 114 11.11 11.42 4.07
CA THR A 114 11.07 12.69 4.80
C THR A 114 9.87 12.81 5.73
N ASP A 115 8.94 11.86 5.69
CA ASP A 115 7.77 11.85 6.57
C ASP A 115 7.35 10.42 6.94
N ASN A 116 6.33 10.33 7.78
CA ASN A 116 5.81 9.11 8.37
C ASN A 116 4.40 8.79 7.85
N PHE A 117 4.12 9.09 6.58
CA PHE A 117 2.85 8.76 5.95
C PHE A 117 2.99 7.72 4.86
N GLN A 118 1.95 6.90 4.72
CA GLN A 118 1.76 5.99 3.60
C GLN A 118 0.34 6.12 3.06
N VAL A 119 0.22 5.83 1.79
CA VAL A 119 -1.06 5.77 1.09
C VAL A 119 -1.34 4.33 0.72
N PHE A 120 -2.58 3.86 0.85
CA PHE A 120 -2.96 2.52 0.41
C PHE A 120 -4.33 2.55 -0.28
N PRO A 121 -4.52 1.71 -1.32
CA PRO A 121 -5.78 1.69 -2.07
C PRO A 121 -6.90 1.07 -1.25
N TYR A 122 -8.12 1.58 -1.44
CA TYR A 122 -9.31 0.80 -1.12
C TYR A 122 -9.36 -0.43 -2.03
N PRO A 123 -9.66 -1.63 -1.52
CA PRO A 123 -9.75 -2.84 -2.33
C PRO A 123 -10.77 -2.67 -3.47
N ASN A 124 -10.38 -3.06 -4.69
CA ASN A 124 -11.31 -3.08 -5.82
C ASN A 124 -12.21 -4.30 -5.71
N ARG A 125 -13.52 -4.12 -5.83
CA ARG A 125 -14.46 -5.24 -5.85
C ARG A 125 -14.77 -5.64 -7.29
N ASP A 126 -14.63 -6.92 -7.62
CA ASP A 126 -15.04 -7.45 -8.92
C ASP A 126 -16.54 -7.79 -8.99
N SER A 127 -17.00 -8.28 -10.15
CA SER A 127 -18.39 -8.68 -10.38
C SER A 127 -18.84 -9.86 -9.54
N ASP A 128 -17.91 -10.72 -9.12
CA ASP A 128 -18.17 -11.88 -8.27
C ASP A 128 -18.14 -11.51 -6.78
N GLY A 129 -17.89 -10.23 -6.48
CA GLY A 129 -17.85 -9.69 -5.14
C GLY A 129 -16.53 -9.89 -4.42
N LYS A 130 -15.48 -10.39 -5.08
CA LYS A 130 -14.14 -10.55 -4.52
C LYS A 130 -13.40 -9.22 -4.48
N TYR A 131 -12.62 -9.04 -3.42
CA TYR A 131 -11.79 -7.86 -3.24
C TYR A 131 -10.38 -8.14 -3.75
N HIS A 132 -9.89 -7.22 -4.58
CA HIS A 132 -8.56 -7.26 -5.19
C HIS A 132 -7.70 -6.13 -4.65
N LEU A 133 -6.52 -6.51 -4.19
CA LEU A 133 -5.50 -5.62 -3.65
C LEU A 133 -4.16 -5.97 -4.29
N CYS A 134 -3.30 -4.97 -4.41
CA CYS A 134 -1.89 -5.21 -4.70
C CYS A 134 -1.04 -4.31 -3.83
N PHE A 135 0.04 -4.87 -3.32
CA PHE A 135 0.92 -4.23 -2.36
C PHE A 135 2.36 -4.65 -2.58
N LEU A 136 3.30 -3.88 -2.02
CA LEU A 136 4.71 -4.23 -2.04
C LEU A 136 5.04 -5.12 -0.84
N VAL A 137 5.78 -6.20 -1.07
CA VAL A 137 6.28 -7.03 0.03
C VAL A 137 7.30 -6.24 0.84
N HIS A 138 7.17 -6.27 2.17
CA HIS A 138 8.06 -5.56 3.08
C HIS A 138 9.14 -6.48 3.65
N GLY A 139 10.26 -5.89 4.10
CA GLY A 139 11.28 -6.63 4.85
C GLY A 139 12.33 -7.37 4.01
N LEU A 140 12.30 -7.28 2.68
CA LEU A 140 13.24 -7.99 1.78
C LEU A 140 14.71 -7.79 2.15
N ARG A 141 15.10 -6.60 2.63
CA ARG A 141 16.48 -6.28 3.01
C ARG A 141 17.01 -7.06 4.23
N HIS A 142 16.12 -7.73 4.96
CA HIS A 142 16.45 -8.51 6.16
C HIS A 142 16.43 -10.02 5.88
N LEU A 143 16.11 -10.42 4.64
CA LEU A 143 16.05 -11.83 4.27
C LEU A 143 17.45 -12.40 4.00
N PRO A 144 17.66 -13.70 4.28
CA PRO A 144 18.90 -14.38 3.89
C PRO A 144 19.02 -14.48 2.36
N GLU A 145 20.24 -14.69 1.88
CA GLU A 145 20.54 -14.80 0.45
C GLU A 145 19.72 -15.89 -0.25
N SER A 146 19.51 -17.03 0.42
CA SER A 146 18.70 -18.14 -0.10
C SER A 146 17.26 -17.74 -0.44
N SER A 147 16.65 -16.85 0.38
CA SER A 147 15.32 -16.30 0.11
C SER A 147 15.35 -15.33 -1.07
N MET A 148 16.41 -14.53 -1.18
CA MET A 148 16.60 -13.64 -2.33
C MET A 148 16.78 -14.41 -3.64
N ASP A 149 17.50 -15.52 -3.61
CA ASP A 149 17.66 -16.40 -4.78
C ASP A 149 16.35 -17.07 -5.17
N ARG A 150 15.56 -17.51 -4.18
CA ARG A 150 14.23 -18.04 -4.44
C ARG A 150 13.30 -16.98 -5.05
N ILE A 151 13.32 -15.74 -4.56
CA ILE A 151 12.53 -14.63 -5.11
C ILE A 151 12.82 -14.41 -6.59
N LYS A 152 14.09 -14.51 -7.02
CA LYS A 152 14.49 -14.32 -8.43
C LYS A 152 13.90 -15.38 -9.38
N GLN A 153 13.50 -16.53 -8.84
CA GLN A 153 12.95 -17.65 -9.62
C GLN A 153 11.42 -17.57 -9.76
N LEU A 154 10.75 -16.76 -8.94
CA LEU A 154 9.30 -16.61 -8.97
C LEU A 154 8.81 -16.06 -10.32
N GLN A 155 7.66 -16.56 -10.76
CA GLN A 155 6.96 -16.12 -11.96
C GLN A 155 5.66 -15.41 -11.60
N VAL A 156 5.17 -14.58 -12.51
CA VAL A 156 3.85 -13.96 -12.36
C VAL A 156 2.79 -15.04 -12.30
N GLY A 157 1.91 -14.96 -11.29
CA GLY A 157 0.86 -15.94 -11.04
C GLY A 157 1.24 -17.03 -10.04
N ASP A 158 2.52 -17.16 -9.66
CA ASP A 158 2.94 -18.13 -8.64
C ASP A 158 2.16 -17.89 -7.33
N PRO A 159 1.59 -18.94 -6.72
CA PRO A 159 0.87 -18.81 -5.46
C PRO A 159 1.85 -18.50 -4.32
N LEU A 160 1.41 -17.65 -3.40
CA LEU A 160 2.09 -17.34 -2.15
C LEU A 160 1.18 -17.69 -0.98
N TRP A 161 1.79 -18.13 0.11
CA TRP A 161 1.11 -18.45 1.37
C TRP A 161 1.30 -17.34 2.38
N LEU A 162 0.34 -17.21 3.28
CA LEU A 162 0.40 -16.31 4.42
C LEU A 162 0.54 -17.14 5.69
N CYS A 163 1.60 -16.86 6.47
CA CYS A 163 1.85 -17.50 7.74
C CYS A 163 1.77 -16.46 8.86
N HIS A 164 0.92 -16.68 9.86
CA HIS A 164 0.82 -15.79 11.02
C HIS A 164 2.01 -16.00 11.97
N GLU A 165 2.85 -14.99 12.10
CA GLU A 165 3.99 -14.97 13.02
C GLU A 165 3.58 -14.35 14.37
N PHE A 166 2.80 -15.10 15.15
CA PHE A 166 2.20 -14.62 16.40
C PHE A 166 3.19 -14.21 17.49
N HIS A 167 4.46 -14.66 17.40
CA HIS A 167 5.55 -14.28 18.31
C HIS A 167 6.44 -13.14 17.80
N ASN A 168 6.07 -12.48 16.71
CA ASN A 168 6.82 -11.33 16.21
C ASN A 168 6.86 -10.21 17.27
N SER A 169 8.07 -9.83 17.69
CA SER A 169 8.30 -8.86 18.77
C SER A 169 7.87 -7.42 18.43
N TYR A 170 7.62 -7.14 17.14
CA TYR A 170 7.24 -5.82 16.65
C TYR A 170 5.75 -5.72 16.30
N ASP A 171 5.13 -6.82 15.90
CA ASP A 171 3.74 -6.86 15.46
C ASP A 171 3.16 -8.28 15.60
N ASN A 172 2.37 -8.50 16.65
CA ASN A 172 1.75 -9.81 16.92
C ASN A 172 0.70 -10.23 15.87
N LYS A 173 0.41 -9.39 14.87
CA LYS A 173 -0.47 -9.70 13.73
C LYS A 173 0.31 -9.92 12.44
N ALA A 174 1.65 -9.92 12.49
CA ALA A 174 2.49 -10.05 11.32
C ALA A 174 2.13 -11.28 10.47
N LEU A 175 1.89 -11.05 9.18
CA LEU A 175 1.70 -12.11 8.19
C LEU A 175 2.93 -12.20 7.30
N VAL A 176 3.65 -13.30 7.42
CA VAL A 176 4.79 -13.66 6.58
C VAL A 176 4.28 -14.19 5.25
N LEU A 177 4.87 -13.75 4.15
CA LEU A 177 4.67 -14.34 2.84
C LEU A 177 5.69 -15.46 2.63
N THR A 178 5.21 -16.64 2.23
CA THR A 178 6.08 -17.77 1.89
C THR A 178 5.74 -18.38 0.54
N THR A 179 6.71 -19.06 -0.05
CA THR A 179 6.45 -20.04 -1.10
C THR A 179 5.93 -21.36 -0.53
N GLU A 180 5.51 -22.26 -1.41
CA GLU A 180 5.14 -23.64 -1.05
C GLU A 180 6.29 -24.38 -0.37
N ASP A 181 7.51 -24.18 -0.85
CA ASP A 181 8.76 -24.71 -0.28
C ASP A 181 9.29 -23.90 0.91
N HIS A 182 8.40 -23.12 1.57
CA HIS A 182 8.62 -22.43 2.85
C HIS A 182 9.74 -21.38 2.87
N TYR A 183 10.13 -20.83 1.73
CA TYR A 183 11.03 -19.67 1.73
C TYR A 183 10.29 -18.42 2.17
N HIS A 184 10.86 -17.70 3.12
CA HIS A 184 10.34 -16.41 3.58
C HIS A 184 10.59 -15.33 2.53
N LEU A 185 9.54 -14.69 2.03
CA LEU A 185 9.60 -13.66 0.99
C LEU A 185 9.49 -12.22 1.53
N GLY A 186 9.27 -12.08 2.84
CA GLY A 186 9.00 -10.86 3.55
C GLY A 186 7.60 -10.87 4.17
N TYR A 187 7.06 -9.69 4.42
CA TYR A 187 5.81 -9.51 5.14
C TYR A 187 4.74 -8.84 4.28
N CYS A 188 3.50 -9.24 4.51
CA CYS A 188 2.33 -8.46 4.15
C CYS A 188 2.38 -7.08 4.85
N PRO A 189 1.96 -5.99 4.19
CA PRO A 189 1.91 -4.70 4.84
C PRO A 189 1.03 -4.71 6.09
N ARG A 190 1.51 -4.00 7.13
CA ARG A 190 0.84 -3.95 8.43
C ARG A 190 -0.59 -3.42 8.35
N TYR A 191 -0.85 -2.47 7.44
CA TYR A 191 -2.18 -1.91 7.24
C TYR A 191 -3.22 -2.92 6.74
N LEU A 192 -2.79 -4.07 6.20
CA LEU A 192 -3.68 -5.18 5.79
C LEU A 192 -3.71 -6.33 6.77
N SER A 193 -2.73 -6.41 7.68
CA SER A 193 -2.47 -7.66 8.41
C SER A 193 -3.63 -8.06 9.33
N GLN A 194 -4.29 -7.10 9.99
CA GLN A 194 -5.46 -7.39 10.82
C GLN A 194 -6.63 -7.94 9.99
N ASP A 195 -7.03 -7.24 8.93
CA ASP A 195 -8.19 -7.61 8.12
C ASP A 195 -7.96 -8.98 7.45
N ILE A 196 -6.78 -9.21 6.90
CA ILE A 196 -6.43 -10.50 6.28
C ILE A 196 -6.39 -11.61 7.34
N LEU A 197 -5.83 -11.36 8.53
CA LEU A 197 -5.79 -12.35 9.60
C LEU A 197 -7.20 -12.75 10.05
N ASP A 198 -8.13 -11.80 10.13
CA ASP A 198 -9.53 -12.10 10.48
C ASP A 198 -10.23 -12.94 9.40
N ILE A 199 -9.97 -12.68 8.11
CA ILE A 199 -10.47 -13.51 7.01
C ILE A 199 -9.87 -14.92 7.08
N LEU A 200 -8.55 -15.04 7.27
CA LEU A 200 -7.87 -16.33 7.40
C LEU A 200 -8.38 -17.16 8.57
N ARG A 201 -8.71 -16.51 9.71
CA ARG A 201 -9.30 -17.18 10.88
C ARG A 201 -10.72 -17.67 10.62
N HIS A 202 -11.46 -16.99 9.74
CA HIS A 202 -12.80 -17.39 9.36
C HIS A 202 -12.77 -18.56 8.36
N ASP A 203 -12.07 -18.38 7.24
CA ASP A 203 -11.85 -19.41 6.22
C ASP A 203 -10.60 -19.05 5.37
N PRO A 204 -9.49 -19.81 5.51
CA PRO A 204 -8.28 -19.59 4.71
C PRO A 204 -8.51 -19.69 3.20
N GLY A 205 -9.51 -20.46 2.74
CA GLY A 205 -9.84 -20.62 1.33
C GLY A 205 -10.39 -19.36 0.67
N LEU A 206 -10.73 -18.32 1.45
CA LEU A 206 -11.19 -17.03 0.95
C LEU A 206 -10.05 -16.09 0.55
N VAL A 207 -8.80 -16.43 0.90
CA VAL A 207 -7.63 -15.59 0.62
C VAL A 207 -6.74 -16.27 -0.39
N GLU A 208 -6.50 -15.59 -1.50
CA GLU A 208 -5.52 -15.99 -2.50
C GLU A 208 -4.47 -14.89 -2.65
N VAL A 209 -3.19 -15.26 -2.58
CA VAL A 209 -2.08 -14.35 -2.84
C VAL A 209 -1.25 -14.92 -3.98
N LYS A 210 -0.93 -14.07 -4.96
CA LYS A 210 -0.14 -14.43 -6.13
C LYS A 210 0.91 -13.38 -6.43
N VAL A 211 2.01 -13.81 -7.03
CA VAL A 211 3.05 -12.92 -7.53
C VAL A 211 2.50 -12.07 -8.68
N ALA A 212 2.39 -10.76 -8.48
CA ALA A 212 1.97 -9.83 -9.52
C ALA A 212 3.15 -9.37 -10.40
N LYS A 213 4.33 -9.21 -9.80
CA LYS A 213 5.58 -8.83 -10.48
C LYS A 213 6.78 -9.16 -9.60
N VAL A 214 7.87 -9.62 -10.22
CA VAL A 214 9.19 -9.72 -9.59
C VAL A 214 10.09 -8.60 -10.07
N ASN A 215 10.60 -7.81 -9.13
CA ASN A 215 11.52 -6.70 -9.41
C ASN A 215 12.98 -7.17 -9.28
N CYS A 216 13.46 -7.98 -10.22
CA CYS A 216 14.87 -8.35 -10.25
C CYS A 216 15.72 -7.10 -10.54
N LYS A 217 16.82 -6.92 -9.79
CA LYS A 217 17.87 -6.00 -10.25
C LYS A 217 18.32 -6.52 -11.60
N HIS A 218 18.14 -5.74 -12.67
CA HIS A 218 18.94 -5.99 -13.87
C HIS A 218 20.40 -5.92 -13.41
N SER A 219 21.13 -7.02 -13.58
CA SER A 219 22.58 -6.98 -13.63
C SER A 219 22.92 -5.89 -14.65
N ALA A 220 23.53 -4.81 -14.17
CA ALA A 220 24.17 -3.87 -15.07
C ALA A 220 25.21 -4.68 -15.85
N ILE A 221 25.03 -4.75 -17.17
CA ILE A 221 26.11 -5.08 -18.10
C ILE A 221 26.99 -3.84 -18.19
#